data_AF-A0AA96E480-F1
#
_entry.id   AF-A0AA96E480-F1
#
_cell.length_a   1.000
_cell.length_b   1.000
_cell.length_c   1.000
_cell.angle_alpha   90.00
_cell.angle_beta   90.00
_cell.angle_gamma   90.00
#
_symmetry.space_group_name_H-M   'P 1'
#
loop_
_entity.id
_entity.type
_entity.pdbx_description
1 polymer ?
#
loop_
_entity_poly.entity_id
_entity_poly.type
_entity_poly.pdbx_seq_one_letter_code
_entity_poly.pdbx_strand_id
1 'polypeptide(L)'
;MRRVKVLKIFFIVILFISFIIYANFSLIKTFFVATLTFNIPILTIFLLALLVIYKSAIKLTMLAGTFGIIAYKKGKALEFYLDGITKVMPATIAHMFNRRAKKGVIYFSEQEAKDVNEWLDNQFFKEKSYTAFFVGSSLTLGLLGTFAGLLIAIDEMGRIILSFGGDNIDLAEIMTGFSGPLGGMAIGFSSSLFGVSSAIILNLMQYILTKSQNSFLEDVQEWMKEKIIDSQAIDIIEDTGEYKTLLKANTNQNIDSNIMSSAGFIDVFVDTISGFTEKIENSNQISQEVFMKIADKLEQNINKSDNESVLLKNLIEVMKESNLNQYSSSKLIEESLQEISMVILSQHKTIKKSLELQEENNKLLTNLINNLENK
;
A
#
# COMPACT_ATOMS: atom_id res chain seq x y z
N MET A 1 -17.00 -1.58 12.23
CA MET A 1 -18.37 -1.49 11.67
C MET A 1 -18.45 -1.25 10.14
N ARG A 2 -17.43 -0.72 9.44
CA ARG A 2 -17.48 -0.47 7.97
C ARG A 2 -17.40 -1.73 7.08
N ARG A 3 -16.75 -2.82 7.52
CA ARG A 3 -16.67 -4.12 6.79
C ARG A 3 -18.02 -4.65 6.31
N VAL A 4 -19.04 -4.50 7.16
CA VAL A 4 -20.39 -5.00 6.88
C VAL A 4 -21.14 -4.05 5.93
N LYS A 5 -20.79 -2.75 5.89
CA LYS A 5 -21.50 -1.78 5.04
C LYS A 5 -21.25 -2.02 3.56
N VAL A 6 -19.99 -2.27 3.16
CA VAL A 6 -19.65 -2.54 1.75
C VAL A 6 -20.35 -3.81 1.27
N LEU A 7 -20.21 -4.91 2.01
CA LEU A 7 -20.82 -6.19 1.64
C LEU A 7 -22.36 -6.11 1.63
N LYS A 8 -22.97 -5.36 2.56
CA LYS A 8 -24.42 -5.08 2.56
C LYS A 8 -24.88 -4.32 1.32
N ILE A 9 -24.16 -3.27 0.92
CA ILE A 9 -24.49 -2.50 -0.29
C ILE A 9 -24.40 -3.39 -1.52
N PHE A 10 -23.33 -4.18 -1.65
CA PHE A 10 -23.19 -5.17 -2.73
C PHE A 10 -24.32 -6.18 -2.75
N PHE A 11 -24.68 -6.73 -1.59
CA PHE A 11 -25.78 -7.68 -1.47
C PHE A 11 -27.13 -7.08 -1.86
N ILE A 12 -27.42 -5.84 -1.42
CA ILE A 12 -28.63 -5.11 -1.79
C ILE A 12 -28.71 -4.90 -3.30
N VAL A 13 -27.60 -4.51 -3.95
CA VAL A 13 -27.55 -4.31 -5.39
C VAL A 13 -27.76 -5.61 -6.15
N ILE A 14 -27.12 -6.71 -5.72
CA ILE A 14 -27.33 -8.04 -6.32
C ILE A 14 -28.79 -8.49 -6.16
N LEU A 15 -29.41 -8.22 -5.00
CA LEU A 15 -30.82 -8.52 -4.76
C LEU A 15 -31.71 -7.68 -5.68
N PHE A 16 -31.42 -6.39 -5.84
CA PHE A 16 -32.13 -5.50 -6.76
C PHE A 16 -32.02 -5.97 -8.22
N ILE A 17 -30.83 -6.36 -8.68
CA ILE A 17 -30.62 -6.93 -10.01
C ILE A 17 -31.43 -8.23 -10.18
N SER A 18 -31.36 -9.11 -9.19
CA SER A 18 -32.10 -10.38 -9.20
C SER A 18 -33.61 -10.15 -9.21
N PHE A 19 -34.09 -9.14 -8.50
CA PHE A 19 -35.49 -8.71 -8.50
C PHE A 19 -35.93 -8.19 -9.88
N ILE A 20 -35.12 -7.36 -10.54
CA ILE A 20 -35.42 -6.89 -11.91
C ILE A 20 -35.53 -8.06 -12.88
N ILE A 21 -34.59 -9.00 -12.82
CA ILE A 21 -34.57 -10.19 -13.68
C ILE A 21 -35.81 -11.06 -13.42
N TYR A 22 -36.15 -11.28 -12.15
CA TYR A 22 -37.33 -12.06 -11.76
C TYR A 22 -38.63 -11.39 -12.21
N ALA A 23 -38.77 -10.08 -11.99
CA ALA A 23 -39.97 -9.32 -12.38
C ALA A 23 -40.20 -9.32 -13.90
N ASN A 24 -39.12 -9.34 -14.69
CA ASN A 24 -39.18 -9.30 -16.15
C ASN A 24 -38.87 -10.66 -16.80
N PHE A 25 -38.96 -11.76 -16.05
CA PHE A 25 -38.50 -13.07 -16.51
C PHE A 25 -39.17 -13.52 -17.80
N SER A 26 -40.48 -13.28 -17.96
CA SER A 26 -41.21 -13.66 -19.17
C SER A 26 -40.70 -12.92 -20.41
N LEU A 27 -40.47 -11.61 -20.31
CA LEU A 27 -39.96 -10.81 -21.42
C LEU A 27 -38.52 -11.19 -21.75
N ILE A 28 -37.66 -11.25 -20.73
CA ILE A 28 -36.25 -11.61 -20.90
C ILE A 28 -36.12 -12.99 -21.54
N LYS A 29 -36.93 -13.98 -21.12
CA LYS A 29 -36.89 -15.33 -21.70
C LYS A 29 -37.25 -15.33 -23.18
N THR A 30 -38.29 -14.60 -23.60
CA THR A 30 -38.69 -14.51 -25.01
C THR A 30 -37.58 -13.93 -25.87
N PHE A 31 -36.98 -12.82 -25.44
CA PHE A 31 -35.85 -12.20 -26.14
C PHE A 31 -34.59 -13.08 -26.11
N PHE A 32 -34.34 -13.75 -24.98
CA PHE A 32 -33.16 -14.58 -24.80
C PHE A 32 -33.14 -15.77 -25.75
N VAL A 33 -34.28 -16.47 -25.86
CA VAL A 33 -34.43 -17.65 -26.72
C VAL A 33 -34.41 -17.29 -28.20
N ALA A 34 -34.90 -16.12 -28.58
CA ALA A 34 -34.86 -15.64 -29.97
C ALA A 34 -33.42 -15.50 -30.50
N THR A 35 -32.45 -15.18 -29.63
CA THR A 35 -31.05 -14.91 -30.02
C THR A 35 -30.05 -15.71 -29.20
N LEU A 36 -30.34 -17.00 -29.06
CA LEU A 36 -29.62 -17.93 -28.18
C LEU A 36 -28.10 -17.96 -28.42
N THR A 37 -27.66 -17.93 -29.68
CA THR A 37 -26.24 -18.04 -30.07
C THR A 37 -25.37 -16.93 -29.49
N PHE A 38 -25.87 -15.70 -29.40
CA PHE A 38 -25.11 -14.55 -28.89
C PHE A 38 -25.37 -14.28 -27.41
N ASN A 39 -26.60 -14.54 -26.94
CA ASN A 39 -26.94 -14.29 -25.55
C ASN A 39 -26.26 -15.26 -24.59
N ILE A 40 -25.98 -16.51 -24.99
CA ILE A 40 -25.24 -17.47 -24.14
C ILE A 40 -23.81 -16.96 -23.83
N PRO A 41 -22.98 -16.59 -24.84
CA PRO A 41 -21.68 -15.97 -24.59
C PRO A 41 -21.75 -14.71 -23.72
N ILE A 42 -22.70 -13.80 -24.00
CA ILE A 42 -22.86 -12.57 -23.22
C ILE A 42 -23.19 -12.90 -21.76
N LEU A 43 -24.13 -13.82 -21.52
CA LEU A 43 -24.50 -14.27 -20.18
C LEU A 43 -23.32 -14.93 -19.45
N THR A 44 -22.52 -15.71 -20.16
CA THR A 44 -21.33 -16.37 -19.59
C THR A 44 -20.30 -15.35 -19.13
N ILE A 45 -19.99 -14.37 -19.97
CA ILE A 45 -19.08 -13.27 -19.62
C ILE A 45 -19.65 -12.44 -18.47
N PHE A 46 -20.95 -12.14 -18.49
CA PHE A 46 -21.62 -11.42 -17.42
C PHE A 46 -21.51 -12.14 -16.07
N LEU A 47 -21.76 -13.45 -16.03
CA LEU A 47 -21.63 -14.25 -14.81
C LEU A 47 -20.17 -14.31 -14.31
N LEU A 48 -19.20 -14.50 -15.21
CA LEU A 48 -17.78 -14.46 -14.85
C LEU A 48 -17.38 -13.10 -14.28
N ALA A 49 -17.83 -12.02 -14.89
CA ALA A 49 -17.58 -10.66 -14.41
C ALA A 49 -18.19 -10.44 -13.02
N LEU A 50 -19.42 -10.90 -12.80
CA LEU A 50 -20.11 -10.81 -11.51
C LEU A 50 -19.32 -11.58 -10.43
N LEU A 51 -18.83 -12.79 -10.74
CA LEU A 51 -17.97 -13.56 -9.84
C LEU A 51 -16.66 -12.83 -9.51
N VAL A 52 -16.01 -12.21 -10.50
CA VAL A 52 -14.78 -11.45 -10.29
C VAL A 52 -15.04 -10.25 -9.39
N ILE A 53 -16.08 -9.45 -9.66
CA ILE A 53 -16.44 -8.30 -8.83
C ILE A 53 -16.79 -8.73 -7.40
N TYR A 54 -17.53 -9.83 -7.24
CA TYR A 54 -17.89 -10.36 -5.93
C TYR A 54 -16.66 -10.84 -5.14
N LYS A 55 -15.73 -11.53 -5.81
CA LYS A 55 -14.45 -11.93 -5.23
C LYS A 55 -13.63 -10.71 -4.79
N SER A 56 -13.58 -9.65 -5.60
CA SER A 56 -12.92 -8.39 -5.26
C SER A 56 -13.57 -7.72 -4.04
N ALA A 57 -14.90 -7.73 -3.94
CA ALA A 57 -15.62 -7.19 -2.78
C ALA A 57 -15.32 -7.97 -1.48
N ILE A 58 -15.24 -9.31 -1.55
CA ILE A 58 -14.83 -10.15 -0.41
C ILE A 58 -13.39 -9.83 -0.01
N LYS A 59 -12.48 -9.75 -0.99
CA LYS A 59 -11.07 -9.46 -0.74
C LYS A 59 -10.87 -8.07 -0.13
N LEU A 60 -11.59 -7.05 -0.60
CA LEU A 60 -11.61 -5.73 0.04
C LEU A 60 -12.10 -5.80 1.50
N THR A 61 -13.16 -6.57 1.74
CA THR A 61 -13.70 -6.79 3.10
C THR A 61 -12.69 -7.52 3.99
N MET A 62 -11.92 -8.45 3.43
CA MET A 62 -10.83 -9.15 4.11
C MET A 62 -9.62 -8.24 4.36
N LEU A 63 -9.27 -7.34 3.44
CA LEU A 63 -8.21 -6.35 3.63
C LEU A 63 -8.57 -5.33 4.72
N ALA A 64 -9.76 -4.71 4.63
CA ALA A 64 -10.31 -3.88 5.71
C ALA A 64 -10.48 -4.69 7.03
N GLY A 65 -10.67 -5.99 6.86
CA GLY A 65 -10.51 -7.07 7.82
C GLY A 65 -9.19 -7.01 8.61
N THR A 66 -8.12 -7.12 7.87
CA THR A 66 -6.79 -7.28 8.44
C THR A 66 -6.24 -5.96 8.95
N PHE A 67 -6.38 -4.87 8.19
CA PHE A 67 -5.94 -3.53 8.63
C PHE A 67 -6.67 -3.07 9.90
N GLY A 68 -7.98 -3.33 10.01
CA GLY A 68 -8.70 -3.03 11.25
C GLY A 68 -8.28 -3.91 12.45
N ILE A 69 -7.76 -5.11 12.23
CA ILE A 69 -7.20 -5.92 13.33
C ILE A 69 -5.85 -5.33 13.77
N ILE A 70 -5.00 -5.00 12.80
CA ILE A 70 -3.68 -4.39 13.01
C ILE A 70 -3.82 -3.06 13.77
N ALA A 71 -4.81 -2.23 13.42
CA ALA A 71 -5.02 -0.94 14.07
C ALA A 71 -5.48 -1.04 15.54
N TYR A 72 -6.32 -2.02 15.89
CA TYR A 72 -7.02 -2.04 17.18
C TYR A 72 -6.55 -3.13 18.17
N LYS A 73 -5.97 -4.25 17.71
CA LYS A 73 -5.52 -5.33 18.60
C LYS A 73 -4.04 -5.19 18.96
N LYS A 74 -3.68 -5.47 20.21
CA LYS A 74 -2.30 -5.42 20.74
C LYS A 74 -1.90 -6.75 21.40
N GLY A 75 -0.61 -7.03 21.46
CA GLY A 75 -0.04 -8.20 22.16
C GLY A 75 -0.28 -9.55 21.45
N LYS A 76 -0.35 -10.66 22.21
CA LYS A 76 -0.47 -12.04 21.68
C LYS A 76 -1.66 -12.27 20.75
N ALA A 77 -2.74 -11.49 20.92
CA ALA A 77 -3.89 -11.55 20.02
C ALA A 77 -3.55 -11.06 18.61
N LEU A 78 -2.65 -10.09 18.47
CA LEU A 78 -2.24 -9.56 17.17
C LEU A 78 -1.36 -10.57 16.41
N GLU A 79 -0.41 -11.23 17.08
CA GLU A 79 0.43 -12.28 16.49
C GLU A 79 -0.41 -13.43 15.91
N PHE A 80 -1.45 -13.88 16.61
CA PHE A 80 -2.34 -14.94 16.13
C PHE A 80 -3.08 -14.57 14.83
N TYR A 81 -3.50 -13.31 14.66
CA TYR A 81 -4.16 -12.86 13.43
C TYR A 81 -3.20 -12.54 12.29
N LEU A 82 -1.92 -12.31 12.60
CA LEU A 82 -0.87 -12.10 11.61
C LEU A 82 -0.30 -13.42 11.09
N ASP A 83 -0.52 -14.52 11.81
CA ASP A 83 -0.20 -15.86 11.34
C ASP A 83 -1.06 -16.22 10.11
N GLY A 84 -0.44 -16.27 8.93
CA GLY A 84 -1.11 -16.49 7.64
C GLY A 84 -1.50 -15.24 6.84
N ILE A 85 -1.10 -14.04 7.27
CA ILE A 85 -1.36 -12.77 6.55
C ILE A 85 -0.73 -12.70 5.15
N THR A 86 0.30 -13.53 4.90
CA THR A 86 0.96 -13.73 3.60
C THR A 86 0.03 -14.26 2.51
N LYS A 87 -1.15 -14.81 2.86
CA LYS A 87 -2.18 -15.20 1.88
C LYS A 87 -2.94 -14.01 1.29
N VAL A 88 -2.91 -12.86 1.96
CA VAL A 88 -3.73 -11.67 1.66
C VAL A 88 -2.88 -10.51 1.18
N MET A 89 -1.62 -10.45 1.61
CA MET A 89 -0.66 -9.40 1.33
C MET A 89 0.63 -9.98 0.73
N PRO A 90 1.43 -9.20 -0.02
CA PRO A 90 2.78 -9.58 -0.41
C PRO A 90 3.62 -9.96 0.80
N ALA A 91 4.52 -10.92 0.60
CA ALA A 91 5.39 -11.42 1.67
C ALA A 91 6.17 -10.28 2.35
N THR A 92 6.68 -9.30 1.59
CA THR A 92 7.43 -8.15 2.12
C THR A 92 6.63 -7.33 3.14
N ILE A 93 5.42 -6.93 2.74
CA ILE A 93 4.49 -6.17 3.58
C ILE A 93 4.04 -7.01 4.79
N ALA A 94 3.70 -8.28 4.56
CA ALA A 94 3.31 -9.22 5.61
C ALA A 94 4.41 -9.40 6.68
N HIS A 95 5.66 -9.60 6.26
CA HIS A 95 6.80 -9.75 7.17
C HIS A 95 7.10 -8.46 7.94
N MET A 96 6.98 -7.30 7.29
CA MET A 96 7.10 -6.00 7.95
C MET A 96 6.07 -5.85 9.07
N PHE A 97 4.78 -6.09 8.79
CA PHE A 97 3.72 -6.04 9.81
C PHE A 97 3.96 -7.03 10.95
N ASN A 98 4.40 -8.26 10.65
CA ASN A 98 4.69 -9.28 11.66
C ASN A 98 5.87 -8.88 12.55
N ARG A 99 6.96 -8.38 11.96
CA ARG A 99 8.14 -7.88 12.70
C ARG A 99 7.79 -6.76 13.67
N ARG A 100 6.97 -5.79 13.23
CA ARG A 100 6.54 -4.66 14.07
C ARG A 100 5.57 -5.11 15.17
N ALA A 101 4.64 -6.00 14.85
CA ALA A 101 3.70 -6.54 15.83
C ALA A 101 4.38 -7.29 16.98
N LYS A 102 5.44 -8.06 16.69
CA LYS A 102 6.27 -8.74 17.72
C LYS A 102 6.92 -7.75 18.70
N LYS A 103 7.30 -6.56 18.22
CA LYS A 103 7.89 -5.49 19.04
C LYS A 103 6.84 -4.71 19.87
N GLY A 104 5.55 -5.03 19.72
CA GLY A 104 4.47 -4.43 20.51
C GLY A 104 4.10 -3.00 20.10
N VAL A 105 4.75 -2.44 19.08
CA VAL A 105 4.50 -1.10 18.54
C VAL A 105 4.41 -1.14 17.01
N ILE A 106 3.37 -0.50 16.47
CA ILE A 106 3.11 -0.45 15.03
C ILE A 106 3.44 0.97 14.57
N TYR A 107 4.69 1.14 14.15
CA TYR A 107 5.20 2.37 13.59
C TYR A 107 5.86 2.07 12.25
N PHE A 108 5.77 3.03 11.34
CA PHE A 108 6.25 2.90 9.96
C PHE A 108 7.20 4.03 9.61
N SER A 109 8.15 3.76 8.72
CA SER A 109 8.84 4.83 7.99
C SER A 109 7.92 5.38 6.89
N GLU A 110 8.24 6.57 6.39
CA GLU A 110 7.52 7.16 5.26
C GLU A 110 7.59 6.28 4.00
N GLN A 111 8.74 5.64 3.77
CA GLN A 111 8.93 4.71 2.67
C GLN A 111 8.06 3.45 2.82
N GLU A 112 8.01 2.86 4.02
CA GLU A 112 7.16 1.69 4.32
C GLU A 112 5.67 2.03 4.08
N ALA A 113 5.23 3.23 4.48
CA ALA A 113 3.86 3.68 4.23
C ALA A 113 3.56 3.86 2.74
N LYS A 114 4.51 4.42 1.99
CA LYS A 114 4.40 4.58 0.53
C LYS A 114 4.29 3.22 -0.18
N ASP A 115 5.14 2.27 0.17
CA ASP A 115 5.15 0.94 -0.44
C ASP A 115 3.83 0.20 -0.23
N VAL A 116 3.23 0.33 0.96
CA VAL A 116 1.89 -0.25 1.25
C VAL A 116 0.81 0.39 0.40
N ASN A 117 0.81 1.71 0.27
CA ASN A 117 -0.17 2.43 -0.54
C ASN A 117 -0.04 2.08 -2.02
N GLU A 118 1.18 2.08 -2.57
CA GLU A 118 1.45 1.71 -3.96
C GLU A 118 1.00 0.27 -4.25
N TRP A 119 1.23 -0.65 -3.32
CA TRP A 119 0.73 -2.02 -3.46
C TRP A 119 -0.81 -2.08 -3.50
N LEU A 120 -1.49 -1.34 -2.62
CA LEU A 120 -2.96 -1.28 -2.58
C LEU A 120 -3.53 -0.69 -3.87
N ASP A 121 -2.97 0.42 -4.34
CA ASP A 121 -3.36 1.06 -5.60
C ASP A 121 -3.20 0.11 -6.78
N ASN A 122 -2.04 -0.55 -6.89
CA ASN A 122 -1.79 -1.54 -7.93
C ASN A 122 -2.78 -2.71 -7.88
N GLN A 123 -3.16 -3.15 -6.69
CA GLN A 123 -4.13 -4.23 -6.50
C GLN A 123 -5.52 -3.81 -7.01
N PHE A 124 -5.99 -2.63 -6.61
CA PHE A 124 -7.30 -2.11 -7.02
C PHE A 124 -7.34 -1.75 -8.51
N PHE A 125 -6.25 -1.26 -9.07
CA PHE A 125 -6.10 -1.03 -10.50
C PHE A 125 -6.23 -2.32 -11.32
N LYS A 126 -5.60 -3.41 -10.88
CA LYS A 126 -5.75 -4.73 -11.52
C LYS A 126 -7.20 -5.20 -11.51
N GLU A 127 -7.88 -5.10 -10.36
CA GLU A 127 -9.29 -5.48 -10.22
C GLU A 127 -10.19 -4.66 -11.16
N LYS A 128 -9.98 -3.33 -11.22
CA LYS A 128 -10.70 -2.43 -12.14
C LYS A 128 -10.48 -2.80 -13.61
N SER A 129 -9.24 -3.14 -13.98
CA SER A 129 -8.87 -3.50 -15.36
C SER A 129 -9.59 -4.76 -15.84
N TYR A 130 -9.72 -5.78 -14.99
CA TYR A 130 -10.49 -6.99 -15.31
C TYR A 130 -11.97 -6.67 -15.55
N THR A 131 -12.58 -5.84 -14.70
CA THR A 131 -13.98 -5.45 -14.90
C THR A 131 -14.18 -4.66 -16.19
N ALA A 132 -13.28 -3.73 -16.51
CA ALA A 132 -13.32 -2.96 -17.75
C ALA A 132 -13.22 -3.88 -18.99
N PHE A 133 -12.37 -4.91 -18.94
CA PHE A 133 -12.26 -5.92 -19.99
C PHE A 133 -13.59 -6.67 -20.21
N PHE A 134 -14.28 -7.07 -19.14
CA PHE A 134 -15.56 -7.76 -19.26
C PHE A 134 -16.68 -6.85 -19.78
N VAL A 135 -16.71 -5.59 -19.33
CA VAL A 135 -17.64 -4.56 -19.85
C VAL A 135 -17.44 -4.38 -21.35
N GLY A 136 -16.19 -4.18 -21.79
CA GLY A 136 -15.84 -4.05 -23.21
C GLY A 136 -16.24 -5.29 -24.01
N SER A 137 -15.94 -6.48 -23.48
CA SER A 137 -16.27 -7.76 -24.13
C SER A 137 -17.78 -7.97 -24.26
N SER A 138 -18.57 -7.60 -23.25
CA SER A 138 -20.04 -7.64 -23.30
C SER A 138 -20.61 -6.72 -24.38
N LEU A 139 -20.05 -5.51 -24.52
CA LEU A 139 -20.45 -4.55 -25.56
C LEU A 139 -20.08 -5.06 -26.97
N THR A 140 -18.85 -5.56 -27.15
CA THR A 140 -18.39 -6.10 -28.44
C THR A 140 -19.20 -7.32 -28.86
N LEU A 141 -19.53 -8.23 -27.94
CA LEU A 141 -20.41 -9.36 -28.24
C LEU A 141 -21.83 -8.91 -28.60
N GLY A 142 -22.36 -7.90 -27.90
CA GLY A 142 -23.64 -7.28 -28.24
C GLY A 142 -23.65 -6.72 -29.67
N LEU A 143 -22.58 -6.03 -30.06
CA LEU A 143 -22.38 -5.50 -31.41
C LEU A 143 -22.25 -6.62 -32.46
N LEU A 144 -21.52 -7.69 -32.14
CA LEU A 144 -21.36 -8.86 -33.02
C LEU A 144 -22.73 -9.50 -33.31
N GLY A 145 -23.60 -9.58 -32.30
CA GLY A 145 -24.99 -10.02 -32.48
C GLY A 145 -25.76 -9.13 -33.45
N THR A 146 -25.57 -7.81 -33.41
CA THR A 146 -26.18 -6.89 -34.40
C THR A 146 -25.72 -7.22 -35.81
N PHE A 147 -24.41 -7.40 -36.03
CA PHE A 147 -23.89 -7.74 -37.36
C PHE A 147 -24.44 -9.06 -37.86
N ALA A 148 -24.53 -10.08 -37.00
CA ALA A 148 -25.13 -11.35 -37.37
C ALA A 148 -26.61 -11.23 -37.72
N GLY A 149 -27.39 -10.46 -36.94
CA GLY A 149 -28.80 -10.20 -37.25
C GLY A 149 -28.99 -9.45 -38.57
N LEU A 150 -28.11 -8.49 -38.87
CA LEU A 150 -28.11 -7.79 -40.16
C LEU A 150 -27.76 -8.71 -41.32
N LEU A 151 -26.83 -9.67 -41.15
CA LEU A 151 -26.52 -10.66 -42.19
C LEU A 151 -27.73 -11.56 -42.49
N ILE A 152 -28.47 -11.99 -41.47
CA ILE A 152 -29.71 -12.74 -41.64
C ILE A 152 -30.74 -11.88 -42.40
N ALA A 153 -30.86 -10.60 -42.03
CA ALA A 153 -31.80 -9.70 -42.69
C ALA A 153 -31.47 -9.48 -44.18
N ILE A 154 -30.18 -9.42 -44.53
CA ILE A 154 -29.71 -9.31 -45.91
C ILE A 154 -29.98 -10.61 -46.68
N ASP A 155 -29.75 -11.80 -46.09
CA ASP A 155 -30.05 -13.09 -46.75
C ASP A 155 -31.55 -13.20 -47.09
N GLU A 156 -32.40 -12.90 -46.11
CA GLU A 156 -33.86 -12.91 -46.29
C GLU A 156 -34.30 -11.88 -47.34
N MET A 157 -33.69 -10.69 -47.36
CA MET A 157 -33.98 -9.67 -48.38
C MET A 157 -33.55 -10.13 -49.78
N GLY A 158 -32.43 -10.85 -49.90
CA GLY A 158 -32.00 -11.46 -51.15
C GLY A 158 -33.00 -12.48 -51.69
N ARG A 159 -33.60 -13.30 -50.81
CA ARG A 159 -34.66 -14.26 -51.17
C ARG A 159 -35.90 -13.56 -51.72
N ILE A 160 -36.32 -12.46 -51.09
CA ILE A 160 -37.43 -11.64 -51.58
C ILE A 160 -37.11 -11.06 -52.96
N ILE A 161 -35.88 -10.56 -53.16
CA ILE A 161 -35.46 -9.99 -54.45
C ILE A 161 -35.54 -11.04 -55.58
N LEU A 162 -35.10 -12.28 -55.31
CA LEU A 162 -35.17 -13.38 -56.28
C LEU A 162 -36.62 -13.79 -56.58
N SER A 163 -37.54 -13.64 -55.62
CA SER A 163 -38.96 -13.96 -55.80
C SER A 163 -39.68 -13.02 -56.78
N PHE A 164 -39.17 -11.79 -56.97
CA PHE A 164 -39.71 -10.84 -57.96
C PHE A 164 -39.43 -11.24 -59.42
N GLY A 165 -38.59 -12.24 -59.68
CA GLY A 165 -38.26 -12.69 -61.05
C GLY A 165 -39.29 -13.62 -61.70
N GLY A 166 -40.38 -13.99 -61.00
CA GLY A 166 -41.44 -14.88 -61.50
C GLY A 166 -42.61 -14.17 -62.16
N ASP A 167 -43.30 -14.87 -63.07
CA ASP A 167 -44.40 -14.32 -63.92
C ASP A 167 -45.71 -14.03 -63.15
N ASN A 168 -45.86 -14.55 -61.92
CA ASN A 168 -47.00 -14.32 -61.03
C ASN A 168 -46.52 -13.79 -59.68
N ILE A 169 -46.51 -12.47 -59.52
CA ILE A 169 -46.11 -11.79 -58.29
C ILE A 169 -47.35 -11.60 -57.40
N ASP A 170 -47.45 -12.33 -56.29
CA ASP A 170 -48.46 -12.10 -55.26
C ASP A 170 -47.96 -11.06 -54.24
N LEU A 171 -48.64 -9.90 -54.18
CA LEU A 171 -48.34 -8.85 -53.21
C LEU A 171 -48.50 -9.31 -51.75
N ALA A 172 -49.40 -10.26 -51.47
CA ALA A 172 -49.57 -10.80 -50.14
C ALA A 172 -48.34 -11.61 -49.70
N GLU A 173 -47.79 -12.40 -50.61
CA GLU A 173 -46.57 -13.19 -50.38
C GLU A 173 -45.35 -12.28 -50.14
N ILE A 174 -45.23 -11.19 -50.89
CA ILE A 174 -44.20 -10.16 -50.68
C ILE A 174 -44.34 -9.49 -49.31
N MET A 175 -45.56 -9.08 -48.94
CA MET A 175 -45.80 -8.41 -47.67
C MET A 175 -45.48 -9.33 -46.48
N THR A 176 -45.76 -10.63 -46.60
CA THR A 176 -45.33 -11.64 -45.62
C THR A 176 -43.83 -11.91 -45.65
N GLY A 177 -43.20 -11.85 -46.83
CA GLY A 177 -41.75 -12.06 -47.02
C GLY A 177 -40.90 -11.04 -46.26
N PHE A 178 -41.37 -9.80 -46.13
CA PHE A 178 -40.69 -8.76 -45.33
C PHE A 178 -40.60 -9.09 -43.83
N SER A 179 -41.38 -10.04 -43.31
CA SER A 179 -41.27 -10.47 -41.92
C SER A 179 -39.91 -11.09 -41.59
N GLY A 180 -39.24 -11.72 -42.57
CA GLY A 180 -37.91 -12.33 -42.41
C GLY A 180 -36.83 -11.28 -42.08
N PRO A 181 -36.61 -10.27 -42.96
CA PRO A 181 -35.64 -9.21 -42.71
C PRO A 181 -35.90 -8.43 -41.41
N LEU A 182 -37.17 -8.15 -41.09
CA LEU A 182 -37.55 -7.51 -39.84
C LEU A 182 -37.20 -8.38 -38.62
N GLY A 183 -37.38 -9.71 -38.72
CA GLY A 183 -36.97 -10.67 -37.70
C GLY A 183 -35.45 -10.70 -37.48
N GLY A 184 -34.66 -10.75 -38.56
CA GLY A 184 -33.19 -10.69 -38.49
C GLY A 184 -32.69 -9.40 -37.83
N MET A 185 -33.31 -8.27 -38.15
CA MET A 185 -33.02 -7.00 -37.51
C MET A 185 -33.39 -7.01 -36.02
N ALA A 186 -34.57 -7.52 -35.65
CA ALA A 186 -35.01 -7.63 -34.25
C ALA A 186 -34.07 -8.51 -33.40
N ILE A 187 -33.56 -9.60 -33.99
CA ILE A 187 -32.53 -10.47 -33.40
C ILE A 187 -31.27 -9.64 -33.08
N GLY A 188 -30.75 -8.92 -34.07
CA GLY A 188 -29.54 -8.10 -33.89
C GLY A 188 -29.69 -7.04 -32.81
N PHE A 189 -30.78 -6.27 -32.84
CA PHE A 189 -31.06 -5.24 -31.85
C PHE A 189 -31.23 -5.80 -30.43
N SER A 190 -31.91 -6.94 -30.29
CA SER A 190 -32.11 -7.58 -28.99
C SER A 190 -30.78 -8.00 -28.35
N SER A 191 -29.88 -8.61 -29.13
CA SER A 191 -28.53 -8.98 -28.66
C SER A 191 -27.72 -7.75 -28.21
N SER A 192 -27.82 -6.64 -28.95
CA SER A 192 -27.16 -5.38 -28.58
C SER A 192 -27.69 -4.82 -27.26
N LEU A 193 -29.02 -4.78 -27.10
CA LEU A 193 -29.65 -4.32 -25.87
C LEU A 193 -29.24 -5.18 -24.67
N PHE A 194 -29.11 -6.49 -24.86
CA PHE A 194 -28.66 -7.40 -23.81
C PHE A 194 -27.19 -7.14 -23.42
N GLY A 195 -26.31 -6.93 -24.41
CA GLY A 195 -24.90 -6.58 -24.19
C GLY A 195 -24.72 -5.25 -23.46
N VAL A 196 -25.48 -4.22 -23.85
CA VAL A 196 -25.47 -2.90 -23.20
C VAL A 196 -26.06 -2.96 -21.79
N SER A 197 -27.19 -3.64 -21.59
CA SER A 197 -27.81 -3.79 -20.27
C SER A 197 -26.87 -4.50 -19.29
N SER A 198 -26.19 -5.56 -19.75
CA SER A 198 -25.16 -6.26 -18.98
C SER A 198 -23.99 -5.33 -18.63
N ALA A 199 -23.51 -4.54 -19.60
CA ALA A 199 -22.44 -3.56 -19.37
C ALA A 199 -22.82 -2.47 -18.36
N ILE A 200 -24.06 -1.97 -18.37
CA ILE A 200 -24.55 -0.98 -17.40
C ILE A 200 -24.53 -1.56 -15.99
N ILE A 201 -25.02 -2.79 -15.80
CA ILE A 201 -25.02 -3.46 -14.51
C ILE A 201 -23.59 -3.64 -13.98
N LEU A 202 -22.68 -4.13 -14.84
CA LEU A 202 -21.28 -4.32 -14.47
C LEU A 202 -20.59 -2.99 -14.12
N ASN A 203 -20.85 -1.93 -14.87
CA ASN A 203 -20.31 -0.59 -14.59
C ASN A 203 -20.82 -0.03 -13.26
N LEU A 204 -22.12 -0.19 -12.95
CA LEU A 204 -22.68 0.23 -11.67
C LEU A 204 -22.00 -0.50 -10.50
N MET A 205 -21.83 -1.81 -10.61
CA MET A 205 -21.15 -2.59 -9.57
C MET A 205 -19.67 -2.19 -9.42
N GLN A 206 -18.97 -1.96 -10.54
CA GLN A 206 -17.59 -1.47 -10.54
C GLN A 206 -17.46 -0.11 -9.88
N TYR A 207 -18.40 0.80 -10.13
CA TYR A 207 -18.42 2.12 -9.51
C TYR A 207 -18.51 2.03 -7.99
N ILE A 208 -19.42 1.19 -7.47
CA ILE A 208 -19.59 0.97 -6.03
C ILE A 208 -18.33 0.33 -5.42
N LEU A 209 -17.70 -0.61 -6.13
CA LEU A 209 -16.44 -1.22 -5.70
C LEU A 209 -15.34 -0.16 -5.58
N THR A 210 -15.16 0.64 -6.63
CA THR A 210 -14.13 1.67 -6.70
C THR A 210 -14.32 2.72 -5.60
N LYS A 211 -15.55 3.17 -5.37
CA LYS A 211 -15.87 4.08 -4.26
C LYS A 211 -15.48 3.49 -2.89
N SER A 212 -15.73 2.20 -2.70
CA SER A 212 -15.40 1.51 -1.45
C SER A 212 -13.89 1.29 -1.29
N GLN A 213 -13.18 1.01 -2.39
CA GLN A 213 -11.73 0.89 -2.43
C GLN A 213 -11.06 2.23 -2.08
N ASN A 214 -11.50 3.33 -2.68
CA ASN A 214 -10.96 4.67 -2.40
C ASN A 214 -11.15 5.06 -0.93
N SER A 215 -12.36 4.88 -0.39
CA SER A 215 -12.62 5.17 1.03
C SER A 215 -11.78 4.30 1.96
N PHE A 216 -11.51 3.05 1.60
CA PHE A 216 -10.61 2.19 2.36
C PHE A 216 -9.15 2.64 2.27
N LEU A 217 -8.71 3.08 1.09
CA LEU A 217 -7.36 3.56 0.86
C LEU A 217 -7.10 4.86 1.64
N GLU A 218 -8.05 5.79 1.65
CA GLU A 218 -8.03 6.99 2.49
C GLU A 218 -7.91 6.64 3.98
N ASP A 219 -8.73 5.70 4.47
CA ASP A 219 -8.69 5.23 5.87
C ASP A 219 -7.30 4.63 6.22
N VAL A 220 -6.71 3.85 5.31
CA VAL A 220 -5.38 3.26 5.52
C VAL A 220 -4.31 4.35 5.51
N GLN A 221 -4.37 5.31 4.59
CA GLN A 221 -3.41 6.40 4.50
C GLN A 221 -3.44 7.26 5.77
N GLU A 222 -4.62 7.62 6.26
CA GLU A 222 -4.79 8.39 7.50
C GLU A 222 -4.22 7.60 8.70
N TRP A 223 -4.57 6.33 8.82
CA TRP A 223 -4.05 5.47 9.89
C TRP A 223 -2.52 5.31 9.84
N MET A 224 -1.93 5.16 8.65
CA MET A 224 -0.48 5.06 8.50
C MET A 224 0.19 6.38 8.86
N LYS A 225 -0.35 7.53 8.44
CA LYS A 225 0.18 8.87 8.78
C LYS A 225 0.26 9.11 10.28
N GLU A 226 -0.74 8.67 11.05
CA GLU A 226 -0.70 8.73 12.52
C GLU A 226 0.39 7.85 13.16
N LYS A 227 0.95 6.90 12.40
CA LYS A 227 1.95 5.92 12.84
C LYS A 227 3.31 6.10 12.16
N ILE A 228 3.47 7.14 11.34
CA ILE A 228 4.79 7.49 10.82
C ILE A 228 5.59 8.09 11.98
N ILE A 229 6.72 7.46 12.30
CA ILE A 229 7.73 8.09 13.14
C ILE A 229 8.68 8.80 12.19
N ASP A 230 8.96 10.07 12.47
CA ASP A 230 10.02 10.81 11.80
C ASP A 230 11.30 9.96 11.82
N SER A 231 11.90 9.76 10.65
CA SER A 231 12.86 8.67 10.36
C SER A 231 14.05 8.58 11.34
N GLN A 232 14.29 9.64 12.10
CA GLN A 232 15.34 9.76 13.13
C GLN A 232 15.09 8.93 14.39
N ALA A 233 13.86 8.49 14.70
CA ALA A 233 13.56 7.74 15.93
C ALA A 233 13.39 6.23 15.74
N ILE A 234 13.38 5.71 14.51
CA ILE A 234 13.25 4.27 14.24
C ILE A 234 14.54 3.53 14.59
N ASP A 235 15.71 4.09 14.29
CA ASP A 235 17.00 3.52 14.66
C ASP A 235 17.24 3.58 16.18
N ILE A 236 16.77 4.65 16.84
CA ILE A 236 16.89 4.81 18.29
C ILE A 236 16.05 3.76 19.04
N ILE A 237 14.86 3.40 18.53
CA ILE A 237 13.99 2.38 19.14
C ILE A 237 14.51 0.95 18.88
N GLU A 238 15.22 0.73 17.78
CA GLU A 238 15.79 -0.58 17.47
C GLU A 238 16.98 -0.93 18.38
N ASP A 239 17.74 0.08 18.82
CA ASP A 239 18.88 -0.06 19.74
C ASP A 239 18.48 0.03 21.24
N THR A 240 17.43 0.80 21.59
CA THR A 240 16.96 0.90 23.00
C THR A 240 16.17 -0.33 23.50
N GLY A 241 15.86 -1.30 22.62
CA GLY A 241 15.22 -2.55 23.01
C GLY A 241 16.06 -3.42 23.95
N GLU A 242 17.39 -3.38 23.82
CA GLU A 242 18.31 -4.10 24.70
C GLU A 242 18.57 -3.37 26.03
N TYR A 243 18.62 -2.04 26.01
CA TYR A 243 18.88 -1.22 27.21
C TYR A 243 17.74 -1.22 28.24
N LYS A 244 16.49 -1.44 27.81
CA LYS A 244 15.32 -1.47 28.73
C LYS A 244 15.32 -2.68 29.67
N THR A 245 16.14 -3.70 29.40
CA THR A 245 16.28 -4.89 30.23
C THR A 245 17.20 -4.66 31.44
N LEU A 246 18.10 -3.66 31.37
CA LEU A 246 19.03 -3.34 32.46
C LEU A 246 18.41 -2.43 33.53
N LEU A 247 17.38 -1.65 33.19
CA LEU A 247 16.71 -0.75 34.15
C LEU A 247 15.64 -1.43 35.02
N LYS A 248 15.24 -2.67 34.70
CA LYS A 248 14.23 -3.43 35.48
C LYS A 248 14.81 -4.39 36.52
N ALA A 249 16.14 -4.50 36.62
CA ALA A 249 16.77 -5.42 37.56
C ALA A 249 17.03 -4.82 38.96
N ASN A 250 16.73 -3.54 39.20
CA ASN A 250 17.10 -2.90 40.48
C ASN A 250 16.03 -1.95 41.03
N THR A 251 14.80 -2.43 41.21
CA THR A 251 13.76 -1.65 41.88
C THR A 251 13.11 -2.44 43.00
N ASN A 252 13.83 -2.52 44.12
CA ASN A 252 13.25 -2.70 45.45
C ASN A 252 14.02 -1.81 46.41
N GLN A 253 13.65 -0.53 46.46
CA GLN A 253 13.61 0.27 47.68
C GLN A 253 13.05 1.66 47.36
N ASN A 254 12.00 2.03 48.11
CA ASN A 254 11.55 3.40 48.25
C ASN A 254 12.71 4.27 48.77
N ILE A 255 12.92 5.44 48.17
CA ILE A 255 13.16 6.75 48.78
C ILE A 255 13.32 7.75 47.61
N ASP A 256 12.75 8.94 47.77
CA ASP A 256 12.74 10.10 46.87
C ASP A 256 13.90 10.18 45.86
N SER A 257 13.60 10.21 44.56
CA SER A 257 14.64 10.36 43.53
C SER A 257 14.14 11.06 42.26
N ASN A 258 13.66 12.30 42.37
CA ASN A 258 13.39 13.15 41.20
C ASN A 258 14.65 13.82 40.62
N ILE A 259 15.85 13.42 41.06
CA ILE A 259 17.13 14.02 40.62
C ILE A 259 18.18 12.94 40.23
N MET A 260 17.92 11.64 40.44
CA MET A 260 18.87 10.57 40.12
C MET A 260 18.68 9.94 38.73
N SER A 261 17.76 10.45 37.90
CA SER A 261 17.53 9.99 36.53
C SER A 261 18.32 10.75 35.46
N SER A 262 18.96 11.88 35.79
CA SER A 262 19.74 12.67 34.83
C SER A 262 21.19 12.18 34.66
N ALA A 263 21.80 11.63 35.72
CA ALA A 263 23.18 11.14 35.68
C ALA A 263 23.33 9.89 34.79
N GLY A 264 22.43 8.91 34.93
CA GLY A 264 22.48 7.69 34.11
C GLY A 264 22.09 7.89 32.64
N PHE A 265 21.30 8.91 32.33
CA PHE A 265 20.99 9.27 30.94
C PHE A 265 22.21 9.84 30.21
N ILE A 266 23.02 10.64 30.91
CA ILE A 266 24.23 11.26 30.35
C ILE A 266 25.30 10.19 30.10
N ASP A 267 25.51 9.24 31.02
CA ASP A 267 26.49 8.16 30.81
C ASP A 267 26.12 7.27 29.62
N VAL A 268 24.84 6.89 29.49
CA VAL A 268 24.35 6.13 28.32
C VAL A 268 24.46 6.94 27.03
N PHE A 269 24.19 8.24 27.08
CA PHE A 269 24.34 9.13 25.92
C PHE A 269 25.81 9.26 25.49
N VAL A 270 26.73 9.40 26.45
CA VAL A 270 28.18 9.45 26.19
C VAL A 270 28.66 8.14 25.55
N ASP A 271 28.27 6.99 26.12
CA ASP A 271 28.63 5.67 25.55
C ASP A 271 28.06 5.47 24.14
N THR A 272 26.83 5.94 23.90
CA THR A 272 26.18 5.85 22.58
C THR A 272 26.87 6.74 21.54
N ILE A 273 27.26 7.97 21.91
CA ILE A 273 28.00 8.88 21.02
C ILE A 273 29.40 8.33 20.74
N SER A 274 30.09 7.77 21.73
CA SER A 274 31.39 7.12 21.52
C SER A 274 31.29 5.92 20.56
N GLY A 275 30.27 5.08 20.72
CA GLY A 275 30.01 3.98 19.78
C GLY A 275 29.58 4.44 18.39
N PHE A 276 28.90 5.57 18.27
CA PHE A 276 28.54 6.19 17.00
C PHE A 276 29.77 6.75 16.27
N THR A 277 30.68 7.42 16.98
CA THR A 277 31.95 7.91 16.45
C THR A 277 32.80 6.75 15.91
N GLU A 278 32.92 5.66 16.66
CA GLU A 278 33.68 4.47 16.24
C GLU A 278 33.06 3.79 15.00
N LYS A 279 31.72 3.73 14.91
CA LYS A 279 31.03 3.21 13.71
C LYS A 279 31.21 4.12 12.50
N ILE A 280 31.21 5.45 12.66
CA ILE A 280 31.47 6.40 11.58
C ILE A 280 32.91 6.24 11.07
N GLU A 281 33.89 6.14 11.96
CA GLU A 281 35.29 5.95 11.59
C GLU A 281 35.49 4.64 10.81
N ASN A 282 34.92 3.54 11.30
CA ASN A 282 34.96 2.25 10.60
C ASN A 282 34.23 2.28 9.24
N SER A 283 33.06 2.91 9.17
CA SER A 283 32.30 3.06 7.92
C SER A 283 33.07 3.88 6.88
N ASN A 284 33.76 4.93 7.33
CA ASN A 284 34.60 5.74 6.46
C ASN A 284 35.80 4.94 5.95
N GLN A 285 36.52 4.22 6.81
CA GLN A 285 37.65 3.39 6.39
C GLN A 285 37.24 2.33 5.34
N ILE A 286 36.08 1.70 5.51
CA ILE A 286 35.52 0.76 4.53
C ILE A 286 35.21 1.46 3.21
N SER A 287 34.61 2.65 3.27
CA SER A 287 34.37 3.49 2.10
C SER A 287 35.69 3.78 1.37
N GLN A 288 36.75 4.16 2.11
CA GLN A 288 38.10 4.37 1.57
C GLN A 288 38.61 3.17 0.80
N GLU A 289 38.54 1.99 1.41
CA GLU A 289 39.11 0.77 0.87
C GLU A 289 38.39 0.36 -0.42
N VAL A 290 37.07 0.50 -0.45
CA VAL A 290 36.25 0.24 -1.65
C VAL A 290 36.56 1.25 -2.75
N PHE A 291 36.67 2.54 -2.43
CA PHE A 291 37.01 3.58 -3.39
C PHE A 291 38.42 3.40 -3.96
N MET A 292 39.41 3.06 -3.13
CA MET A 292 40.78 2.78 -3.59
C MET A 292 40.81 1.54 -4.49
N LYS A 293 40.10 0.46 -4.13
CA LYS A 293 39.97 -0.73 -4.99
C LYS A 293 39.30 -0.43 -6.33
N ILE A 294 38.32 0.48 -6.36
CA ILE A 294 37.65 0.91 -7.60
C ILE A 294 38.60 1.76 -8.44
N ALA A 295 39.31 2.70 -7.83
CA ALA A 295 40.30 3.54 -8.50
C ALA A 295 41.42 2.68 -9.10
N ASP A 296 41.98 1.74 -8.33
CA ASP A 296 43.04 0.83 -8.79
C ASP A 296 42.56 -0.07 -9.94
N LYS A 297 41.34 -0.61 -9.87
CA LYS A 297 40.76 -1.43 -10.95
C LYS A 297 40.48 -0.60 -12.21
N LEU A 298 40.06 0.65 -12.06
CA LEU A 298 39.85 1.56 -13.19
C LEU A 298 41.18 1.98 -13.82
N GLU A 299 42.18 2.31 -13.02
CA GLU A 299 43.54 2.65 -13.46
C GLU A 299 44.21 1.49 -14.21
N GLN A 300 44.02 0.26 -13.73
CA GLN A 300 44.50 -0.96 -14.39
C GLN A 300 43.80 -1.22 -15.75
N ASN A 301 42.53 -0.83 -15.90
CA ASN A 301 41.79 -0.93 -17.15
C ASN A 301 42.14 0.19 -18.14
N ILE A 302 42.45 1.40 -17.65
CA ILE A 302 42.87 2.55 -18.48
C ILE A 302 44.21 2.26 -19.17
N ASN A 303 45.16 1.61 -18.49
CA ASN A 303 46.45 1.25 -19.07
C ASN A 303 46.36 0.19 -20.18
N LYS A 304 45.17 -0.35 -20.48
CA LYS A 304 44.90 -1.29 -21.59
C LYS A 304 44.16 -0.67 -22.78
N SER A 305 43.71 0.59 -22.70
CA SER A 305 42.90 1.24 -23.74
C SER A 305 43.30 2.71 -23.93
N ASP A 306 44.03 3.00 -25.02
CA ASP A 306 44.69 4.30 -25.24
C ASP A 306 43.76 5.49 -25.50
N ASN A 307 42.47 5.29 -25.82
CA ASN A 307 41.59 6.38 -26.31
C ASN A 307 40.50 6.87 -25.33
N GLU A 308 40.27 6.22 -24.18
CA GLU A 308 39.31 6.67 -23.14
C GLU A 308 40.00 7.28 -21.89
N SER A 309 41.33 7.42 -21.94
CA SER A 309 42.21 7.69 -20.80
C SER A 309 41.96 9.03 -20.07
N VAL A 310 41.58 10.09 -20.78
CA VAL A 310 41.49 11.45 -20.17
C VAL A 310 40.23 11.64 -19.34
N LEU A 311 39.07 11.18 -19.83
CA LEU A 311 37.80 11.30 -19.10
C LEU A 311 37.77 10.39 -17.87
N LEU A 312 38.30 9.17 -18.01
CA LEU A 312 38.40 8.23 -16.90
C LEU A 312 39.41 8.72 -15.84
N LYS A 313 40.51 9.37 -16.22
CA LYS A 313 41.43 10.02 -15.28
C LYS A 313 40.78 11.16 -14.51
N ASN A 314 40.06 12.05 -15.20
CA ASN A 314 39.30 13.12 -14.53
C ASN A 314 38.24 12.56 -13.57
N LEU A 315 37.58 11.45 -13.92
CA LEU A 315 36.60 10.79 -13.05
C LEU A 315 37.27 10.21 -11.79
N ILE A 316 38.46 9.60 -11.93
CA ILE A 316 39.26 9.14 -10.79
C ILE A 316 39.70 10.30 -9.91
N GLU A 317 40.13 11.42 -10.50
CA GLU A 317 40.53 12.64 -9.78
C GLU A 317 39.36 13.21 -8.96
N VAL A 318 38.19 13.39 -9.58
CA VAL A 318 36.96 13.87 -8.93
C VAL A 318 36.49 12.91 -7.84
N MET A 319 36.63 11.59 -8.05
CA MET A 319 36.31 10.60 -7.02
C MET A 319 37.28 10.67 -5.83
N LYS A 320 38.59 10.87 -6.08
CA LYS A 320 39.59 11.09 -5.02
C LYS A 320 39.32 12.37 -4.24
N GLU A 321 38.96 13.46 -4.92
CA GLU A 321 38.63 14.74 -4.31
C GLU A 321 37.31 14.68 -3.51
N SER A 322 36.27 14.03 -4.05
CA SER A 322 35.00 13.80 -3.35
C SER A 322 35.19 12.96 -2.08
N ASN A 323 36.07 11.96 -2.12
CA ASN A 323 36.41 11.14 -0.95
C ASN A 323 37.10 12.00 0.13
N LEU A 324 38.10 12.80 -0.24
CA LEU A 324 38.78 13.75 0.67
C LEU A 324 37.82 14.74 1.33
N ASN A 325 36.86 15.27 0.57
CA ASN A 325 35.85 16.19 1.10
C ASN A 325 34.85 15.50 2.05
N GLN A 326 34.55 14.21 1.82
CA GLN A 326 33.72 13.40 2.71
C GLN A 326 34.42 13.12 4.05
N TYR A 327 35.73 12.85 4.07
CA TYR A 327 36.52 12.73 5.30
C TYR A 327 36.59 14.04 6.09
N SER A 328 36.84 15.15 5.40
CA SER A 328 36.89 16.46 6.06
C SER A 328 35.56 16.78 6.75
N SER A 329 34.44 16.50 6.07
CA SER A 329 33.10 16.68 6.62
C SER A 329 32.83 15.74 7.81
N SER A 330 33.28 14.48 7.74
CA SER A 330 33.11 13.54 8.84
C SER A 330 33.96 13.87 10.06
N LYS A 331 35.20 14.33 9.85
CA LYS A 331 36.09 14.77 10.94
C LYS A 331 35.54 16.03 11.62
N LEU A 332 34.92 16.94 10.86
CA LEU A 332 34.25 18.11 11.41
C LEU A 332 33.00 17.71 12.23
N ILE A 333 32.26 16.68 11.79
CA ILE A 333 31.16 16.08 12.57
C ILE A 333 31.68 15.44 13.86
N GLU A 334 32.79 14.70 13.82
CA GLU A 334 33.42 14.14 15.01
C GLU A 334 33.88 15.22 16.00
N GLU A 335 34.61 16.23 15.52
CA GLU A 335 35.08 17.36 16.34
C GLU A 335 33.91 18.12 16.98
N SER A 336 32.84 18.39 16.21
CA SER A 336 31.64 19.04 16.74
C SER A 336 30.89 18.18 17.78
N LEU A 337 30.83 16.86 17.58
CA LEU A 337 30.26 15.93 18.58
C LEU A 337 31.10 15.88 19.85
N GLN A 338 32.43 15.93 19.72
CA GLN A 338 33.36 15.94 20.84
C GLN A 338 33.26 17.26 21.63
N GLU A 339 33.12 18.39 20.94
CA GLU A 339 32.85 19.70 21.55
C GLU A 339 31.50 19.71 22.29
N ILE A 340 30.43 19.18 21.69
CA ILE A 340 29.12 19.06 22.33
C ILE A 340 29.22 18.17 23.59
N SER A 341 29.92 17.04 23.51
CA SER A 341 30.15 16.15 24.66
C SER A 341 30.90 16.86 25.80
N MET A 342 31.98 17.59 25.48
CA MET A 342 32.74 18.37 26.46
C MET A 342 31.89 19.47 27.11
N VAL A 343 31.06 20.17 26.33
CA VAL A 343 30.13 21.20 26.84
C VAL A 343 29.12 20.57 27.80
N ILE A 344 28.52 19.43 27.45
CA ILE A 344 27.55 18.72 28.30
C ILE A 344 28.21 18.24 29.60
N LEU A 345 29.42 17.65 29.55
CA LEU A 345 30.17 17.24 30.73
C LEU A 345 30.53 18.42 31.64
N SER A 346 30.90 19.56 31.06
CA SER A 346 31.22 20.78 31.80
C SER A 346 29.99 21.39 32.51
N GLN A 347 28.84 21.39 31.84
CA GLN A 347 27.57 21.82 32.41
C GLN A 347 27.15 20.88 33.54
N HIS A 348 27.32 19.56 33.37
CA HIS A 348 27.02 18.57 34.40
C HIS A 348 27.89 18.75 35.66
N LYS A 349 29.20 19.03 35.51
CA LYS A 349 30.09 19.32 36.65
C LYS A 349 29.62 20.56 37.42
N THR A 350 29.11 21.57 36.71
CA THR A 350 28.57 22.79 37.30
C THR A 350 27.25 22.51 38.04
N ILE A 351 26.35 21.72 37.45
CA ILE A 351 25.08 21.30 38.06
C ILE A 351 25.32 20.44 39.31
N LYS A 352 26.27 19.50 39.26
CA LYS A 352 26.63 18.67 40.42
C LYS A 352 27.15 19.52 41.57
N LYS A 353 28.03 20.48 41.29
CA LYS A 353 28.53 21.41 42.31
C LYS A 353 27.41 22.29 42.89
N SER A 354 26.44 22.69 42.07
CA SER A 354 25.25 23.43 42.52
C SER A 354 24.35 22.57 43.42
N LEU A 355 24.20 21.27 43.12
CA LEU A 355 23.43 20.33 43.94
C LEU A 355 24.10 20.08 45.29
N GLU A 356 25.41 19.89 45.34
CA GLU A 356 26.17 19.72 46.59
C GLU A 356 26.01 20.97 47.49
N LEU A 357 26.09 22.17 46.91
CA LEU A 357 25.86 23.43 47.64
C LEU A 357 24.41 23.58 48.11
N GLN A 358 23.43 23.07 47.37
CA GLN A 358 22.03 23.09 47.76
C GLN A 358 21.76 22.10 48.91
N GLU A 359 22.39 20.93 48.89
CA GLU A 359 22.31 19.94 49.96
C GLU A 359 22.97 20.44 51.25
N GLU A 360 24.12 21.12 51.14
CA GLU A 360 24.78 21.77 52.27
C GLU A 360 23.92 22.89 52.87
N ASN A 361 23.32 23.75 52.05
CA ASN A 361 22.39 24.78 52.51
C ASN A 361 21.16 24.20 53.21
N ASN A 362 20.59 23.11 52.67
CA ASN A 362 19.47 22.43 53.32
C ASN A 362 19.87 21.86 54.69
N LYS A 363 21.06 21.26 54.81
CA LYS A 363 21.58 20.76 56.10
C LYS A 363 21.74 21.90 57.12
N LEU A 364 22.30 23.04 56.68
CA LEU A 364 22.43 24.23 57.52
C LEU A 364 21.07 24.77 57.96
N LEU A 365 20.07 24.81 57.08
CA LEU A 365 18.69 25.21 57.40
C LEU A 365 18.04 24.28 58.42
N THR A 366 18.17 22.96 58.27
CA THR A 366 17.67 22.00 59.28
C THR A 366 18.36 22.15 60.62
N ASN A 367 19.67 22.42 60.65
CA ASN A 367 20.38 22.69 61.90
C ASN A 367 19.93 24.02 62.55
N LEU A 368 19.59 25.02 61.75
CA LEU A 368 19.06 26.30 62.22
C LEU A 368 17.65 26.14 62.82
N ILE A 369 16.79 25.36 62.17
CA ILE A 369 15.44 25.01 62.66
C ILE A 369 15.54 24.24 63.98
N ASN A 370 16.39 23.21 64.06
CA ASN A 370 16.60 22.43 65.28
C ASN A 370 17.15 23.26 66.44
N ASN A 371 17.96 24.29 66.15
CA ASN A 371 18.46 25.22 67.18
C ASN A 371 17.42 26.26 67.62
N LEU A 372 16.42 26.55 66.79
CA LEU A 372 15.31 27.45 67.12
C LEU A 372 14.19 26.74 67.91
N GLU A 373 13.99 25.43 67.72
CA GLU A 373 13.03 24.62 68.51
C GLU A 373 13.53 24.27 69.91
N ASN A 374 14.85 24.39 70.18
CA ASN A 374 15.47 24.12 71.48
C ASN A 374 15.66 25.38 72.36
N LYS A 375 14.95 26.47 72.04
CA LYS A 375 14.86 27.71 72.83
C LYS A 375 13.40 28.00 73.15
#